data_AF-A0A957EXS0-F1
#
_entry.id   AF-A0A957EXS0-F1
#
_cell.length_a   1.000
_cell.length_b   1.000
_cell.length_c   1.000
_cell.angle_alpha   90.00
_cell.angle_beta   90.00
_cell.angle_gamma   90.00
#
_symmetry.space_group_name_H-M   'P 1'
#
loop_
_entity.id
_entity.type
_entity.pdbx_description
1 polymer ?
#
loop_
_entity_poly.entity_id
_entity_poly.type
_entity_poly.pdbx_seq_one_letter_code
_entity_poly.pdbx_strand_id
1 'polypeptide(L)' 'EIDKYYQGARIEAKERIPLFRLAWDTALSAFGARQAHYEYYFFGDPVRMASAVFNNHDYTPYMDEVRAFLQRNAD' A
#
# COMPACT_ATOMS: atom_id res chain seq x y z
N GLU A 1 2.65 -0.07 39.54
CA GLU A 1 2.78 1.14 38.70
C GLU A 1 2.46 0.89 37.23
N ILE A 2 3.04 -0.15 36.61
CA ILE A 2 2.76 -0.52 35.22
C ILE A 2 1.27 -0.73 34.97
N ASP A 3 0.57 -1.50 35.81
CA ASP A 3 -0.87 -1.76 35.64
C ASP A 3 -1.72 -0.47 35.64
N LYS A 4 -1.37 0.49 36.51
CA LYS A 4 -2.10 1.74 36.66
C LYS A 4 -1.91 2.70 35.48
N TYR A 5 -0.68 2.78 34.94
CA TYR A 5 -0.32 3.78 33.94
C TYR A 5 -0.30 3.25 32.49
N TYR A 6 -0.24 1.94 32.29
CA TYR A 6 -0.22 1.33 30.96
C TYR A 6 -1.53 0.61 30.57
N GLN A 7 -2.59 0.70 31.39
CA GLN A 7 -3.94 0.31 30.97
C GLN A 7 -4.46 1.19 29.82
N GLY A 8 -5.46 0.68 29.11
CA GLY A 8 -6.24 1.45 28.13
C GLY A 8 -7.64 1.79 28.65
N ALA A 9 -8.47 2.39 27.80
CA ALA A 9 -9.83 2.78 28.21
C ALA A 9 -10.72 1.61 28.66
N ARG A 10 -10.46 0.40 28.14
CA ARG A 10 -11.24 -0.82 28.43
C ARG A 10 -10.36 -2.09 28.42
N ILE A 11 -9.06 -1.97 28.69
CA ILE A 11 -8.12 -3.09 28.61
C ILE A 11 -7.03 -2.93 29.67
N GLU A 12 -6.70 -4.02 30.35
CA GLU A 12 -5.67 -4.02 31.38
C GLU A 12 -4.26 -3.93 30.76
N ALA A 13 -3.30 -3.38 31.51
CA ALA A 13 -1.93 -3.21 31.02
C ALA A 13 -1.30 -4.54 30.56
N LYS A 14 -1.57 -5.62 31.28
CA LYS A 14 -1.06 -6.97 30.99
C LYS A 14 -1.48 -7.49 29.61
N GLU A 15 -2.63 -7.05 29.10
CA GLU A 15 -3.12 -7.42 27.77
C GLU A 15 -2.74 -6.38 26.72
N ARG A 16 -2.78 -5.09 27.09
CA ARG A 16 -2.44 -3.99 26.17
C ARG A 16 -0.98 -4.02 25.73
N ILE A 17 -0.06 -4.27 26.66
CA ILE A 17 1.38 -4.25 26.37
C ILE A 17 1.77 -5.29 25.30
N PRO A 18 1.44 -6.59 25.42
CA PRO A 18 1.79 -7.56 24.39
C PRO A 18 1.08 -7.29 23.06
N LEU A 19 -0.16 -6.79 23.08
CA LEU A 19 -0.87 -6.39 21.87
C LEU A 19 -0.14 -5.26 21.11
N PHE A 20 0.23 -4.20 21.81
CA PHE A 20 0.98 -3.09 21.21
C PHE A 20 2.42 -3.47 20.87
N ARG A 21 3.00 -4.45 21.58
CA ARG A 21 4.30 -4.99 21.22
C ARG A 21 4.24 -5.72 19.87
N LEU A 22 3.21 -6.53 19.66
CA LEU A 22 2.95 -7.17 18.37
C LEU A 22 2.73 -6.11 17.27
N ALA A 23 1.89 -5.11 17.52
CA ALA A 23 1.65 -4.04 16.54
C ALA A 23 2.94 -3.25 16.21
N TRP A 24 3.80 -3.01 17.20
CA TRP A 24 5.11 -2.42 16.97
C TRP A 24 6.02 -3.35 16.16
N ASP A 25 6.02 -4.65 16.44
CA ASP A 25 6.82 -5.63 15.70
C ASP A 25 6.38 -5.79 14.25
N THR A 26 5.09 -5.62 13.93
CA THR A 26 4.59 -5.69 12.56
C THR A 26 4.80 -4.41 11.76
N ALA A 27 4.86 -3.24 12.39
CA ALA A 27 4.86 -1.97 11.68
C ALA A 27 6.17 -1.15 11.80
N LEU A 28 6.86 -1.22 12.95
CA LEU A 28 7.89 -0.24 13.31
C LEU A 28 9.23 -0.84 13.72
N SER A 29 9.25 -2.12 14.12
CA SER A 29 10.50 -2.80 14.45
C SER A 29 11.37 -2.99 13.22
N ALA A 30 12.63 -3.37 13.42
CA ALA A 30 13.49 -3.77 12.31
C ALA A 30 12.92 -4.97 11.52
N PHE A 31 12.10 -5.82 12.16
CA PHE A 31 11.39 -6.90 11.46
C PHE A 31 10.26 -6.33 10.60
N GLY A 32 9.36 -5.53 11.17
CA GLY A 32 8.26 -4.90 10.43
C GLY A 32 8.71 -3.98 9.30
N ALA A 33 9.75 -3.17 9.54
CA ALA A 33 10.34 -2.31 8.52
C ALA A 33 10.94 -3.11 7.35
N ARG A 34 11.54 -4.28 7.62
CA ARG A 34 11.99 -5.18 6.56
C ARG A 34 10.82 -5.80 5.78
N GLN A 35 9.70 -6.11 6.42
CA GLN A 35 8.49 -6.54 5.72
C GLN A 35 7.97 -5.45 4.78
N ALA A 36 7.94 -4.18 5.21
CA ALA A 36 7.56 -3.08 4.33
C ALA A 36 8.50 -2.95 3.11
N HIS A 37 9.80 -3.12 3.30
CA HIS A 37 10.76 -3.12 2.19
C HIS A 37 10.57 -4.32 1.25
N TYR A 38 10.29 -5.49 1.82
CA TYR A 38 9.95 -6.69 1.06
C TYR A 38 8.71 -6.45 0.19
N GLU A 39 7.59 -6.03 0.77
CA GLU A 39 6.34 -5.79 0.03
C GLU A 39 6.50 -4.75 -1.08
N TYR A 40 7.36 -3.75 -0.89
CA TYR A 40 7.58 -2.72 -1.90
C TYR A 40 8.39 -3.20 -3.12
N TYR A 41 9.29 -4.19 -2.94
CA TYR A 41 10.22 -4.61 -3.98
C TYR A 41 10.19 -6.10 -4.34
N PHE A 42 9.37 -6.93 -3.68
CA PHE A 42 9.42 -8.38 -3.88
C PHE A 42 9.07 -8.81 -5.32
N PHE A 43 8.18 -8.06 -5.97
CA PHE A 43 7.85 -8.27 -7.39
C PHE A 43 8.77 -7.53 -8.37
N GLY A 44 9.74 -6.77 -7.86
CA GLY A 44 10.68 -5.98 -8.63
C GLY A 44 10.55 -4.49 -8.37
N ASP A 45 11.29 -3.72 -9.17
CA ASP A 45 11.26 -2.26 -9.10
C ASP A 45 9.91 -1.71 -9.60
N PRO A 46 9.13 -1.01 -8.74
CA PRO A 46 7.79 -0.54 -9.10
C PRO A 46 7.79 0.41 -10.30
N VAL A 47 8.87 1.17 -10.53
CA VAL A 47 8.97 2.08 -11.69
C VAL A 47 9.07 1.26 -12.99
N ARG A 48 9.87 0.19 -12.97
CA ARG A 48 10.01 -0.71 -14.12
C ARG A 48 8.74 -1.51 -14.35
N MET A 49 8.11 -2.00 -13.28
CA MET A 49 6.84 -2.71 -13.38
C MET A 49 5.73 -1.84 -13.95
N ALA A 50 5.58 -0.61 -13.47
CA ALA A 50 4.58 0.33 -14.00
C ALA A 50 4.85 0.65 -15.47
N SER A 51 6.11 0.85 -15.85
CA SER A 51 6.50 1.05 -17.25
C SER A 51 6.17 -0.17 -18.12
N ALA A 52 6.38 -1.39 -17.61
CA ALA A 52 6.07 -2.62 -18.34
C ALA A 52 4.56 -2.78 -18.55
N VAL A 53 3.75 -2.49 -17.53
CA VAL A 53 2.28 -2.48 -17.66
C VAL A 53 1.86 -1.45 -18.70
N PHE A 54 2.44 -0.26 -18.68
CA PHE A 54 2.14 0.78 -19.65
C PHE A 54 2.49 0.34 -21.08
N ASN A 55 3.73 -0.09 -21.31
CA ASN A 55 4.21 -0.44 -22.64
C ASN A 55 3.49 -1.66 -23.25
N ASN A 56 2.96 -2.56 -22.43
CA ASN A 56 2.28 -3.77 -22.89
C ASN A 56 0.76 -3.62 -23.04
N HIS A 57 0.18 -2.49 -22.63
CA HIS A 57 -1.26 -2.28 -22.72
C HIS A 57 -1.62 -1.65 -24.06
N ASP A 58 -2.57 -2.23 -24.78
CA ASP A 58 -3.07 -1.64 -26.02
C ASP A 58 -4.00 -0.46 -25.72
N TYR A 59 -3.55 0.76 -26.06
CA TYR A 59 -4.32 1.99 -25.89
C TYR A 59 -5.09 2.41 -27.13
N THR A 60 -4.92 1.70 -28.26
CA THR A 60 -5.51 2.05 -29.55
C THR A 60 -7.03 2.23 -29.48
N PRO A 61 -7.80 1.34 -28.80
CA PRO A 61 -9.26 1.48 -28.73
C PRO A 61 -9.72 2.79 -28.08
N TYR A 62 -9.05 3.23 -27.01
CA TYR A 62 -9.42 4.47 -26.31
C TYR A 62 -9.06 5.71 -27.14
N MET A 63 -7.91 5.67 -27.83
CA MET A 63 -7.51 6.75 -28.74
C MET A 63 -8.50 6.89 -29.89
N ASP A 64 -8.97 5.77 -30.43
CA ASP A 64 -9.93 5.75 -31.53
C ASP A 64 -11.31 6.26 -31.10
N GLU A 65 -11.76 5.96 -29.88
CA GLU A 65 -12.99 6.53 -29.32
C GLU A 65 -12.94 8.05 -29.23
N VAL A 66 -11.82 8.61 -28.73
CA VAL A 66 -11.62 10.06 -28.65
C VAL A 66 -11.58 10.68 -30.05
N ARG A 67 -10.88 10.06 -31.00
CA ARG A 67 -10.84 10.52 -32.40
C ARG A 67 -12.24 10.54 -33.01
N ALA A 68 -13.01 9.47 -32.83
CA ALA A 68 -14.38 9.38 -33.32
C ALA A 68 -15.28 10.44 -32.66
N PHE A 69 -15.12 10.70 -31.37
CA PHE A 69 -15.86 11.76 -30.68
C PHE A 69 -15.55 13.15 -31.25
N LEU A 70 -14.28 13.46 -31.50
CA LEU A 70 -13.88 14.76 -32.04
C LEU A 70 -14.39 14.96 -33.47
N GLN A 71 -14.38 13.92 -34.30
CA GLN A 71 -14.90 13.98 -35.67
C GLN A 71 -16.41 14.30 -35.70
N ARG A 72 -17.20 13.72 -34.79
CA ARG A 72 -18.64 14.01 -34.70
C ARG A 72 -18.99 15.45 -34.34
N ASN A 73 -18.07 16.20 -33.72
CA ASN A 73 -18.30 17.60 -33.30
C ASN A 73 -17.64 18.62 -34.26
N ALA A 74 -17.01 18.16 -35.34
CA ALA A 74 -16.38 19.01 -36.34
C ALA A 74 -17.32 19.36 -37.51
N ASP A 75 -18.44 18.62 -37.64
CA ASP A 75 -19.58 18.91 -38.52
C ASP A 75 -20.66 19.71 -37.76
#